data_AF-N2BB19-F1
#
_entry.id   AF-N2BB19-F1
#
_cell.length_a   1.000
_cell.length_b   1.000
_cell.length_c   1.000
_cell.angle_alpha   90.00
_cell.angle_beta   90.00
_cell.angle_gamma   90.00
#
_symmetry.space_group_name_H-M   'P 1'
#
loop_
_entity.id
_entity.type
_entity.pdbx_description
1 polymer ?
#
loop_
_entity_poly.entity_id
_entity_poly.type
_entity_poly.pdbx_seq_one_letter_code
_entity_poly.pdbx_strand_id
1 'polypeptide(L)'
;MYGAGGVGRDYYQQISEYGSCEIVAWIDSNYEQYHYAYCRVWGNDILEELNFDVIVVAVSKEDIACSILSDLCQLGVEGKKIIWKKPQKVCNKMELTEKAGYYN
;
A
#
# COMPACT_ATOMS: atom_id res chain seq x y z
N MET A 1 -5.88 -3.49 -1.88
CA MET A 1 -4.66 -2.65 -1.74
C MET A 1 -3.63 -3.11 -2.77
N TYR A 2 -2.98 -2.19 -3.48
CA TYR A 2 -2.05 -2.50 -4.58
C TYR A 2 -0.64 -1.98 -4.26
N GLY A 3 0.36 -2.85 -4.27
CA GLY A 3 1.74 -2.59 -3.86
C GLY A 3 2.06 -3.29 -2.54
N ALA A 4 3.01 -4.23 -2.55
CA ALA A 4 3.45 -5.04 -1.40
C ALA A 4 4.87 -4.72 -0.92
N GLY A 5 5.49 -3.68 -1.48
CA GLY A 5 6.75 -3.12 -1.00
C GLY A 5 6.62 -2.42 0.37
N GLY A 6 7.66 -1.65 0.74
CA GLY A 6 7.71 -0.97 2.05
C GLY A 6 6.48 -0.13 2.38
N VAL A 7 6.04 0.74 1.46
CA VAL A 7 4.84 1.57 1.63
C VAL A 7 3.58 0.71 1.78
N GLY A 8 3.47 -0.36 1.00
CA GLY A 8 2.37 -1.32 1.07
C GLY A 8 2.24 -1.96 2.44
N ARG A 9 3.37 -2.40 3.01
CA ARG A 9 3.40 -2.99 4.35
C ARG A 9 2.96 -1.99 5.43
N ASP A 10 3.46 -0.77 5.37
CA ASP A 10 3.09 0.29 6.33
C ASP A 10 1.59 0.58 6.27
N TYR A 11 1.03 0.64 5.06
CA TYR A 11 -0.41 0.86 4.85
C TYR A 11 -1.24 -0.35 5.29
N TYR A 12 -0.80 -1.57 5.02
CA TYR A 12 -1.49 -2.78 5.46
C TYR A 12 -1.65 -2.78 6.98
N GLN A 13 -0.56 -2.54 7.70
CA GLN A 13 -0.58 -2.47 9.15
C GLN A 13 -1.54 -1.39 9.64
N GLN A 14 -1.40 -0.15 9.14
CA GLN A 14 -2.26 0.96 9.56
C GLN A 14 -3.75 0.67 9.28
N ILE A 15 -4.09 0.24 8.07
CA ILE A 15 -5.48 -0.03 7.66
C ILE A 15 -6.05 -1.21 8.44
N SER A 16 -5.26 -2.25 8.71
CA SER A 16 -5.71 -3.42 9.48
C SER A 16 -6.09 -3.08 10.93
N GLU A 17 -5.57 -1.97 11.47
CA GLU A 17 -5.92 -1.48 12.81
C GLU A 17 -7.23 -0.66 12.82
N TYR A 18 -7.71 -0.18 11.66
CA TYR A 18 -8.96 0.56 11.54
C TYR A 18 -10.14 -0.39 11.26
N GLY A 19 -11.05 -0.53 12.23
CA GLY A 19 -12.22 -1.41 12.10
C GLY A 19 -13.28 -1.01 11.06
N SER A 20 -13.15 0.15 10.42
CA SER A 20 -14.07 0.64 9.38
C SER A 20 -13.65 0.28 7.96
N CYS A 21 -12.48 -0.35 7.78
CA CYS A 21 -11.93 -0.68 6.47
C CYS A 21 -11.58 -2.16 6.42
N GLU A 22 -11.96 -2.82 5.33
CA GLU A 22 -11.62 -4.22 5.08
C GLU A 22 -10.60 -4.31 3.94
N ILE A 23 -9.48 -5.00 4.18
CA ILE A 23 -8.51 -5.31 3.12
C ILE A 23 -8.91 -6.64 2.47
N VAL A 24 -9.78 -6.58 1.46
CA VAL A 24 -10.25 -7.78 0.74
C VAL A 24 -9.16 -8.49 -0.07
N ALA A 25 -8.13 -7.73 -0.51
CA ALA A 25 -6.97 -8.28 -1.20
C ALA A 25 -5.74 -7.37 -1.07
N TRP A 26 -4.57 -7.99 -1.03
CA TRP A 26 -3.27 -7.33 -1.16
C TRP A 26 -2.61 -7.82 -2.45
N ILE A 27 -2.42 -6.92 -3.42
CA ILE A 27 -1.99 -7.24 -4.78
C ILE A 27 -0.64 -6.58 -5.06
N ASP A 28 0.26 -7.24 -5.80
CA ASP A 28 1.48 -6.65 -6.35
C ASP A 28 1.87 -7.35 -7.67
N SER A 29 2.45 -6.63 -8.62
CA SER A 29 2.89 -7.24 -9.89
C SER A 29 4.03 -8.25 -9.69
N ASN A 30 4.82 -8.09 -8.63
CA ASN A 30 5.87 -9.02 -8.21
C ASN A 30 5.42 -9.88 -7.02
N TYR A 31 4.13 -10.25 -6.94
CA TYR A 31 3.55 -10.96 -5.80
C TYR A 31 4.34 -12.21 -5.37
N GLU A 32 4.92 -12.95 -6.33
CA GLU A 32 5.74 -14.14 -6.07
C GLU A 32 6.98 -13.87 -5.21
N GLN A 33 7.45 -12.63 -5.15
CA GLN A 33 8.61 -12.23 -4.34
C GLN A 33 8.23 -12.03 -2.86
N TYR A 34 6.93 -11.95 -2.53
CA TYR A 34 6.46 -11.60 -1.20
C TYR A 34 5.89 -12.81 -0.46
N HIS A 35 6.47 -13.09 0.71
CA HIS A 35 6.05 -14.16 1.60
C HIS A 35 5.82 -13.60 3.00
N TYR A 36 4.60 -13.16 3.27
CA TYR A 36 4.20 -12.68 4.60
C TYR A 36 3.49 -13.79 5.37
N ALA A 37 3.90 -14.02 6.61
CA ALA A 37 3.35 -15.10 7.44
C ALA A 37 1.86 -14.92 7.79
N TYR A 38 1.36 -13.68 7.72
CA TYR A 38 0.02 -13.30 8.16
C TYR A 38 -0.93 -12.91 7.02
N CYS A 39 -0.44 -12.84 5.78
CA CYS A 39 -1.26 -12.44 4.64
C CYS A 39 -0.67 -12.92 3.31
N ARG A 40 -1.55 -13.20 2.36
CA ARG A 40 -1.17 -13.54 0.99
C ARG A 40 -1.12 -12.30 0.13
N VAL A 41 -0.07 -12.18 -0.69
CA VAL A 41 0.00 -11.22 -1.80
C VAL A 41 -0.43 -11.94 -3.08
N TRP A 42 -1.28 -11.31 -3.86
CA TRP A 42 -1.87 -11.85 -5.07
C TRP A 42 -1.39 -11.10 -6.31
N GLY A 43 -1.50 -11.74 -7.47
CA GLY A 43 -1.32 -11.08 -8.76
C GLY A 43 -2.56 -10.28 -9.18
N ASN A 44 -2.50 -9.71 -10.38
CA ASN A 44 -3.59 -8.92 -10.95
C ASN A 44 -4.77 -9.78 -11.42
N ASP A 45 -4.56 -11.08 -11.57
CA ASP A 45 -5.53 -12.08 -12.02
C ASP A 45 -6.81 -12.11 -11.17
N ILE A 46 -6.69 -11.83 -9.87
CA ILE A 46 -7.85 -11.87 -8.97
C ILE A 46 -8.75 -10.64 -9.05
N LEU A 47 -8.34 -9.56 -9.73
CA LEU A 47 -9.08 -8.29 -9.72
C LEU A 47 -10.51 -8.44 -10.26
N GLU A 48 -10.72 -9.34 -11.22
CA GLU A 48 -12.04 -9.59 -11.82
C GLU A 48 -13.00 -10.34 -10.88
N GLU A 49 -12.46 -11.10 -9.92
CA GLU A 49 -13.23 -11.92 -8.99
C GLU A 49 -13.59 -11.17 -7.70
N LEU A 50 -12.95 -10.01 -7.46
CA LEU A 50 -13.08 -9.26 -6.22
C LEU A 50 -14.21 -8.22 -6.29
N ASN A 51 -15.01 -8.19 -5.22
CA ASN A 51 -15.87 -7.04 -4.93
C ASN A 51 -15.10 -6.05 -4.05
N PHE A 52 -14.95 -4.81 -4.54
CA PHE A 52 -14.27 -3.74 -3.82
C PHE A 52 -14.86 -2.36 -4.14
N ASP A 53 -14.79 -1.46 -3.16
CA ASP A 53 -15.19 -0.07 -3.33
C ASP A 53 -14.06 0.75 -3.97
N VAL A 54 -12.83 0.56 -3.47
CA VAL A 54 -11.66 1.33 -3.87
C VAL A 54 -10.37 0.49 -3.91
N ILE A 55 -9.43 0.88 -4.76
CA ILE A 55 -8.05 0.40 -4.79
C ILE A 55 -7.15 1.51 -4.27
N VAL A 56 -6.50 1.27 -3.13
CA VAL A 56 -5.39 2.12 -2.65
C VAL A 56 -4.09 1.64 -3.27
N VAL A 57 -3.43 2.51 -4.03
CA VAL A 57 -2.10 2.27 -4.61
C VAL A 57 -1.04 2.73 -3.60
N ALA A 58 -0.25 1.79 -3.09
CA ALA A 58 0.69 1.96 -2.00
C ALA A 58 2.15 1.90 -2.49
N VAL A 59 2.51 2.86 -3.36
CA VAL A 59 3.87 3.03 -3.89
C VAL A 59 4.37 4.45 -3.64
N SER A 60 5.68 4.59 -3.41
CA SER A 60 6.30 5.87 -3.03
C SER A 60 6.55 6.81 -4.21
N LYS A 61 6.85 6.26 -5.39
CA LYS A 61 7.21 7.05 -6.57
C LYS A 61 6.00 7.29 -7.46
N GLU A 62 5.86 8.52 -7.93
CA GLU A 62 4.72 8.99 -8.72
C GLU A 62 4.70 8.39 -10.13
N ASP A 63 5.86 8.22 -10.76
CA ASP A 63 5.99 7.54 -12.04
C ASP A 63 5.45 6.10 -11.99
N ILE A 64 5.82 5.36 -10.94
CA ILE A 64 5.31 4.01 -10.70
C ILE A 64 3.80 4.03 -10.43
N ALA A 65 3.31 5.00 -9.67
CA ALA A 65 1.89 5.14 -9.42
C ALA A 65 1.10 5.39 -10.71
N CYS A 66 1.56 6.32 -11.55
CA CYS A 66 0.96 6.62 -12.85
C CYS A 66 0.92 5.39 -13.77
N SER A 67 2.00 4.58 -13.78
CA SER A 67 2.01 3.30 -14.51
C SER A 67 0.92 2.36 -14.00
N ILE A 68 0.85 2.15 -12.68
CA ILE A 68 -0.16 1.28 -12.06
C ILE A 68 -1.58 1.78 -12.34
N LEU A 69 -1.82 3.09 -12.28
CA LEU A 69 -3.11 3.69 -12.59
C LEU A 69 -3.52 3.39 -14.04
N SER A 70 -2.59 3.53 -14.99
CA SER A 70 -2.83 3.18 -16.40
C SER A 70 -3.15 1.70 -16.56
N ASP A 71 -2.37 0.82 -15.94
CA ASP A 71 -2.53 -0.63 -16.04
C ASP A 71 -3.88 -1.08 -15.46
N LEU A 72 -4.27 -0.56 -14.29
CA LEU A 72 -5.56 -0.84 -13.68
C LEU A 72 -6.74 -0.35 -14.53
N CYS A 73 -6.62 0.82 -15.14
CA CYS A 73 -7.63 1.32 -16.07
C CYS A 73 -7.74 0.44 -17.32
N GLN A 74 -6.63 -0.08 -17.84
CA GLN A 74 -6.62 -1.02 -18.96
C GLN A 74 -7.27 -2.36 -18.60
N LEU A 75 -7.16 -2.77 -17.33
CA LEU A 75 -7.87 -3.93 -16.75
C LEU A 75 -9.35 -3.63 -16.43
N GLY A 76 -9.87 -2.47 -16.81
CA GLY A 76 -11.30 -2.12 -16.66
C GLY A 76 -11.68 -1.52 -15.31
N VAL A 77 -10.71 -1.22 -14.43
CA VAL A 77 -11.01 -0.54 -13.16
C VAL A 77 -11.35 0.93 -13.44
N GLU A 78 -12.51 1.36 -12.94
CA GLU A 78 -12.91 2.76 -13.02
C GLU A 78 -11.93 3.67 -12.27
N GLY A 79 -11.33 4.66 -12.94
CA GLY A 79 -10.31 5.54 -12.34
C GLY A 79 -10.74 6.24 -11.05
N LYS A 80 -12.04 6.54 -10.88
CA LYS A 80 -12.58 7.12 -9.63
C LYS A 80 -12.47 6.19 -8.41
N LYS A 81 -12.33 4.87 -8.62
CA LYS A 81 -12.12 3.88 -7.56
C LYS A 81 -10.64 3.75 -7.20
N ILE A 82 -9.73 4.33 -7.96
CA ILE A 82 -8.29 4.22 -7.72
C ILE A 82 -7.82 5.45 -6.94
N ILE A 83 -7.21 5.20 -5.79
CA ILE A 83 -6.69 6.23 -4.89
C ILE A 83 -5.17 6.09 -4.82
N TRP A 84 -4.47 7.12 -5.28
CA TRP A 84 -3.06 7.31 -4.98
C TRP A 84 -2.84 8.71 -4.43
N LYS A 85 -2.05 8.80 -3.36
CA LYS A 85 -1.50 10.05 -2.83
C LYS A 85 -0.05 9.80 -2.48
N LYS A 86 0.81 10.77 -2.77
CA LYS A 86 2.24 10.71 -2.43
C LYS A 86 2.42 10.40 -0.94
N PRO A 87 3.02 9.25 -0.57
CA PRO A 87 3.19 8.87 0.82
C PRO A 87 4.10 9.86 1.55
N GLN A 88 3.75 10.19 2.80
CA GLN A 88 4.58 11.00 3.68
C GLN A 88 5.32 10.07 4.65
N LYS A 89 6.63 10.22 4.72
CA LYS A 89 7.41 9.54 5.77
C LYS A 89 7.20 10.28 7.08
N VAL A 90 6.58 9.61 8.04
CA VAL A 90 6.52 10.12 9.42
C VAL A 90 7.85 9.78 10.08
N CYS A 91 8.76 10.75 10.15
CA CYS A 91 9.91 10.65 11.04
C CYS A 91 9.45 11.05 12.45
N ASN A 92 9.34 10.07 13.35
CA ASN A 92 9.03 10.36 14.75
C ASN A 92 10.20 11.16 15.35
N LYS A 93 9.98 12.47 15.58
CA LYS A 93 10.98 13.35 16.22
C LYS A 93 11.28 12.98 17.67
N MET A 94 10.52 12.06 18.28
CA MET A 94 10.69 11.68 19.69
C MET A 94 11.97 10.88 20.01
N GLU A 95 12.62 10.23 19.03
CA GLU A 95 13.89 9.52 19.30
C GLU A 95 15.14 10.41 19.26
N LEU A 96 15.04 11.66 18.78
CA LEU A 96 16.20 12.54 18.63
C LEU A 96 16.44 13.45 19.84
N THR A 97 15.44 13.64 20.71
CA THR A 97 15.59 14.46 21.93
C THR A 97 16.18 13.70 23.12
N GLU A 98 16.11 12.36 23.17
CA GLU A 98 16.69 11.59 24.28
C GLU A 98 18.20 11.36 24.14
N LYS A 99 18.76 11.40 22.92
CA LYS A 99 20.22 11.23 22.69
C LYS A 99 21.05 12.51 22.79
N ALA A 100 20.42 13.68 22.85
CA ALA A 100 21.12 14.96 22.96
C ALA A 100 21.31 15.46 24.42
N GLY A 101 20.79 14.74 25.42
CA GLY A 101 20.75 15.17 26.82
C GLY A 101 21.80 14.58 27.78
N TYR A 102 22.69 13.69 27.31
CA TYR A 102 23.67 12.99 28.17
C TYR A 102 25.12 13.39 27.88
N TYR A 103 25.41 14.69 27.86
CA TYR A 103 26.76 15.22 28.09
C TYR A 103 26.66 16.59 28.75
N ASN A 104 26.57 16.60 30.09
CA ASN A 104 27.03 17.70 30.94
C ASN A 104 27.78 17.08 32.12
#